data_AF-A0A7S1LLM6-F1
#
_entry.id   AF-A0A7S1LLM6-F1
#
_cell.length_a   1.000
_cell.length_b   1.000
_cell.length_c   1.000
_cell.angle_alpha   90.00
_cell.angle_beta   90.00
_cell.angle_gamma   90.00
#
_symmetry.space_group_name_H-M   'P 1'
#
loop_
_entity.id
_entity.type
_entity.pdbx_description
1 polymer ?
#
loop_
_entity_poly.entity_id
_entity_poly.type
_entity_poly.pdbx_seq_one_letter_code
_entity_poly.pdbx_strand_id
1 'polypeptide(L)'
;MAELESGLAEYVKDGKVGKPEVFAYQLPFNVIPQIDAFQENGYTKEEMKVTWELQKIFCLSDDVKISCTAVRVPTLRAHSESIVIETEEPITAEGAREVLEAAEGIKVVDDPASLKYPMPLNATGQYDVEVGRLRQSIVFGDHGLEFFLSGDQLLRGAALNAVIIGEQAVAGRA
;
A
#
# COMPACT_ATOMS: atom_id res chain seq x y z
N MET A 1 15.88 -1.53 -6.11
CA MET A 1 16.51 -0.28 -5.64
C MET A 1 17.66 0.12 -6.54
N ALA A 2 18.70 -0.72 -6.70
CA ALA A 2 19.87 -0.41 -7.53
C ALA A 2 19.55 0.12 -8.95
N GLU A 3 18.65 -0.53 -9.71
CA GLU A 3 18.29 -0.06 -11.07
C GLU A 3 17.66 1.33 -11.11
N LEU A 4 16.87 1.69 -10.09
CA LEU A 4 16.30 3.04 -10.01
C LEU A 4 17.38 4.08 -9.72
N GLU A 5 18.28 3.78 -8.78
CA GLU A 5 19.38 4.66 -8.39
C GLU A 5 20.39 4.86 -9.54
N SER A 6 20.79 3.78 -10.20
CA SER A 6 21.72 3.84 -11.34
C SER A 6 21.10 4.59 -12.51
N GLY A 7 19.84 4.30 -12.85
CA GLY A 7 19.15 4.98 -13.95
C GLY A 7 18.95 6.48 -13.69
N LEU A 8 18.71 6.89 -12.44
CA LEU A 8 18.68 8.31 -12.06
C LEU A 8 20.07 8.96 -12.15
N ALA A 9 21.12 8.28 -11.70
CA ALA A 9 22.49 8.80 -11.77
C ALA A 9 22.96 8.99 -13.22
N GLU A 10 22.65 8.04 -14.11
CA GLU A 10 22.92 8.15 -15.55
C GLU A 10 22.16 9.33 -16.17
N TYR A 11 20.89 9.52 -15.81
CA TYR A 11 20.11 10.65 -16.30
C TYR A 11 20.71 11.99 -15.90
N VAL A 12 21.15 12.13 -14.64
CA VAL A 12 21.79 13.36 -14.16
C VAL A 12 23.09 13.65 -14.90
N LYS A 13 23.86 12.61 -15.22
CA LYS A 13 25.17 12.73 -15.87
C LYS A 13 25.06 13.00 -17.37
N ASP A 14 24.24 12.20 -18.07
CA ASP A 14 24.25 12.07 -19.52
C ASP A 14 22.90 12.49 -20.17
N GLY A 15 21.91 12.88 -19.36
CA GLY A 15 20.57 13.29 -19.80
C GLY A 15 19.69 12.13 -20.29
N LYS A 16 20.12 10.88 -20.06
CA LYS A 16 19.45 9.65 -20.55
C LYS A 16 19.48 8.58 -19.48
N VAL A 17 18.39 7.82 -19.38
CA VAL A 17 18.31 6.60 -18.58
C VAL A 17 18.78 5.43 -19.43
N GLY A 18 19.66 4.58 -18.92
CA GLY A 18 20.10 3.36 -19.57
C GLY A 18 18.99 2.34 -19.79
N LYS A 19 19.31 1.26 -20.51
CA LYS A 19 18.36 0.17 -20.75
C LYS A 19 18.09 -0.57 -19.43
N PRO A 20 16.83 -0.87 -19.08
CA PRO A 20 16.54 -1.60 -17.84
C PRO A 20 17.05 -3.05 -17.96
N GLU A 21 17.53 -3.60 -16.85
CA GLU A 21 18.04 -4.98 -16.75
C GLU A 21 17.09 -5.87 -15.95
N VAL A 22 16.44 -5.31 -14.94
CA VAL A 22 15.52 -5.97 -14.01
C VAL A 22 14.08 -5.81 -14.48
N PHE A 23 13.66 -4.60 -14.84
CA PHE A 23 12.29 -4.35 -15.30
C PHE A 23 12.19 -4.43 -16.83
N ALA A 24 10.98 -4.71 -17.34
CA ALA A 24 10.72 -4.69 -18.78
C ALA A 24 10.84 -3.27 -19.38
N TYR A 25 10.65 -2.24 -18.55
CA TYR A 25 10.65 -0.83 -18.94
C TYR A 25 11.46 -0.01 -17.93
N GLN A 26 11.94 1.15 -18.37
CA GLN A 26 12.66 2.09 -17.50
C GLN A 26 11.74 2.55 -16.38
N LEU A 27 12.25 2.56 -15.14
CA LEU A 27 11.52 3.04 -13.97
C LEU A 27 11.75 4.54 -13.66
N PRO A 28 12.96 5.10 -13.77
CA PRO A 28 13.15 6.54 -13.54
C PRO A 28 12.24 7.38 -14.46
N PHE A 29 11.54 8.35 -13.87
CA PHE A 29 10.58 9.23 -14.55
C PHE A 29 9.43 8.50 -15.27
N ASN A 30 9.10 7.28 -14.85
CA ASN A 30 8.05 6.47 -15.44
C ASN A 30 7.21 5.76 -14.36
N VAL A 31 6.06 5.22 -14.78
CA VAL A 31 5.24 4.32 -13.98
C VAL A 31 4.97 3.05 -14.79
N ILE A 32 5.08 1.87 -14.16
CA ILE A 32 4.89 0.58 -14.83
C ILE A 32 3.65 -0.08 -14.22
N PRO A 33 2.51 -0.14 -14.93
CA PRO A 33 1.27 -0.74 -14.42
C PRO A 33 1.30 -2.27 -14.58
N GLN A 34 2.38 -2.89 -14.09
CA GLN A 34 2.56 -4.33 -14.10
C GLN A 34 3.46 -4.73 -12.94
N ILE A 35 2.92 -5.55 -12.03
CA ILE A 35 3.69 -6.25 -11.00
C ILE A 35 3.34 -7.73 -11.10
N ASP A 36 4.35 -8.56 -11.33
CA ASP A 36 4.18 -10.00 -11.62
C ASP A 36 3.52 -10.26 -13.00
N ALA A 37 3.26 -11.52 -13.33
CA ALA A 37 2.74 -11.96 -14.62
C ALA A 37 1.23 -11.73 -14.75
N PHE A 38 0.78 -11.39 -15.96
CA PHE A 38 -0.65 -11.33 -16.29
C PHE A 38 -1.31 -12.71 -16.20
N GLN A 39 -2.57 -12.70 -15.78
CA GLN A 39 -3.48 -13.84 -15.69
C GLN A 39 -4.48 -13.79 -16.85
N GLU A 40 -5.24 -14.87 -17.05
CA GLU A 40 -6.19 -15.00 -18.16
C GLU A 40 -7.30 -13.93 -18.15
N ASN A 41 -7.64 -13.39 -16.98
CA ASN A 41 -8.67 -12.37 -16.79
C ASN A 41 -8.15 -10.93 -17.01
N GLY A 42 -6.88 -10.74 -17.39
CA GLY A 42 -6.27 -9.44 -17.64
C GLY A 42 -5.69 -8.74 -16.42
N TYR A 43 -5.89 -9.27 -15.22
CA TYR A 43 -5.19 -8.82 -14.02
C TYR A 43 -3.78 -9.40 -13.97
N THR A 44 -2.89 -8.75 -13.25
CA THR A 44 -1.60 -9.33 -12.84
C THR A 44 -1.79 -10.24 -11.62
N LYS A 45 -0.82 -11.15 -11.41
CA LYS A 45 -0.83 -12.03 -10.25
C LYS A 45 -0.76 -11.26 -8.93
N GLU A 46 -0.07 -10.12 -8.89
CA GLU A 46 -0.04 -9.27 -7.69
C GLU A 46 -1.41 -8.68 -7.37
N GLU A 47 -2.15 -8.21 -8.38
CA GLU A 47 -3.50 -7.69 -8.17
C GLU A 47 -4.46 -8.78 -7.70
N MET A 48 -4.36 -9.99 -8.27
CA MET A 48 -5.16 -11.13 -7.84
C MET A 48 -4.79 -11.59 -6.41
N LYS A 49 -3.51 -11.52 -6.03
CA LYS A 49 -3.07 -11.83 -4.66
C LYS A 49 -3.75 -10.92 -3.65
N VAL A 50 -3.85 -9.61 -3.90
CA VAL A 50 -4.56 -8.68 -3.00
C VAL A 50 -5.98 -9.17 -2.74
N THR A 51 -6.73 -9.53 -3.79
CA THR A 51 -8.09 -10.06 -3.66
C THR A 51 -8.11 -11.36 -2.84
N TRP A 52 -7.30 -12.35 -3.20
CA TRP A 52 -7.32 -13.66 -2.54
C TRP A 52 -6.84 -13.61 -1.08
N GLU A 53 -5.81 -12.83 -0.81
CA GLU A 53 -5.24 -12.69 0.53
C GLU A 53 -6.22 -11.95 1.45
N LEU A 54 -6.87 -10.87 0.98
CA LEU A 54 -7.89 -10.17 1.77
C LEU A 54 -9.09 -11.06 2.06
N GLN A 55 -9.60 -11.79 1.06
CA GLN A 55 -10.69 -12.75 1.26
C GLN A 55 -10.34 -13.79 2.33
N LYS A 56 -9.11 -14.31 2.30
CA LYS A 56 -8.65 -15.29 3.28
C LYS A 56 -8.41 -14.70 4.67
N ILE A 57 -7.77 -13.55 4.78
CA ILE A 57 -7.41 -12.91 6.06
C ILE A 57 -8.66 -12.46 6.81
N PHE A 58 -9.63 -11.87 6.10
CA PHE A 58 -10.87 -11.36 6.69
C PHE A 58 -12.03 -12.36 6.66
N CYS A 59 -11.78 -13.61 6.23
CA CYS A 59 -12.82 -14.64 6.07
C CYS A 59 -14.03 -14.16 5.25
N LEU A 60 -13.77 -13.37 4.20
CA LEU A 60 -14.82 -12.78 3.37
C LEU A 60 -15.35 -13.80 2.37
N SER A 61 -16.63 -13.67 2.05
CA SER A 61 -17.30 -14.42 1.01
C SER A 61 -16.96 -13.89 -0.39
N ASP A 62 -17.13 -14.73 -1.42
CA ASP A 62 -16.79 -14.42 -2.81
C ASP A 62 -17.64 -13.31 -3.44
N ASP A 63 -18.74 -12.94 -2.81
CA ASP A 63 -19.59 -11.81 -3.20
C ASP A 63 -19.01 -10.46 -2.77
N VAL A 64 -18.10 -10.41 -1.79
CA VAL A 64 -17.34 -9.20 -1.47
C VAL A 64 -16.33 -8.93 -2.59
N LYS A 65 -16.56 -7.84 -3.34
CA LYS A 65 -15.76 -7.50 -4.53
C LYS A 65 -14.55 -6.67 -4.16
N ILE A 66 -13.38 -7.17 -4.57
CA ILE A 66 -12.09 -6.52 -4.36
C ILE A 66 -11.39 -6.47 -5.71
N SER A 67 -10.94 -5.27 -6.09
CA SER A 67 -10.14 -5.02 -7.27
C SER A 67 -9.11 -3.96 -6.94
N CYS A 68 -7.92 -4.09 -7.54
CA CYS A 68 -6.87 -3.09 -7.45
C CYS A 68 -6.07 -3.03 -8.75
N THR A 69 -5.25 -1.99 -8.89
CA THR A 69 -4.25 -1.90 -9.95
C THR A 69 -2.87 -1.74 -9.31
N ALA A 70 -1.96 -2.65 -9.63
CA ALA A 70 -0.63 -2.69 -9.04
C ALA A 70 0.37 -1.96 -9.95
N VAL A 71 0.84 -0.79 -9.51
CA VAL A 71 1.72 0.07 -10.30
C VAL A 71 3.08 0.21 -9.63
N ARG A 72 4.15 -0.08 -10.37
CA ARG A 72 5.50 0.26 -9.95
C ARG A 72 5.74 1.74 -10.19
N VAL A 73 6.04 2.46 -9.11
CA VAL A 73 6.41 3.88 -9.11
C VAL A 73 7.86 4.04 -8.66
N PRO A 74 8.56 5.15 -8.99
CA PRO A 74 9.97 5.34 -8.67
C PRO A 74 10.15 5.75 -7.18
N THR A 75 9.66 4.92 -6.27
CA THR A 75 9.93 4.98 -4.83
C THR A 75 10.87 3.84 -4.45
N LEU A 76 11.71 4.06 -3.44
CA LEU A 76 12.75 3.09 -3.08
C LEU A 76 12.20 1.91 -2.27
N ARG A 77 11.40 2.22 -1.24
CA ARG A 77 11.23 1.28 -0.12
C ARG A 77 9.89 1.34 0.62
N ALA A 78 8.92 2.14 0.20
CA ALA A 78 7.59 2.07 0.80
C ALA A 78 6.54 1.85 -0.28
N HIS A 79 5.49 1.12 0.08
CA HIS A 79 4.28 1.02 -0.72
C HIS A 79 3.29 2.07 -0.25
N SER A 80 2.45 2.49 -1.17
CA SER A 80 1.34 3.38 -0.88
C SER A 80 0.13 2.99 -1.67
N GLU A 81 -1.03 3.12 -1.04
CA GLU A 81 -2.30 2.66 -1.58
C GLU A 81 -3.33 3.76 -1.42
N SER A 82 -4.04 4.06 -2.51
CA SER A 82 -5.26 4.85 -2.47
C SER A 82 -6.42 3.88 -2.38
N ILE A 83 -7.15 3.92 -1.28
CA ILE A 83 -8.16 2.93 -0.95
C ILE A 83 -9.53 3.60 -0.91
N VAL A 84 -10.51 2.90 -1.46
CA VAL A 84 -11.94 3.23 -1.37
C VAL A 84 -12.65 1.98 -0.87
N ILE A 85 -13.48 2.14 0.15
CA ILE A 85 -14.31 1.07 0.70
C ILE A 85 -15.77 1.51 0.81
N GLU A 86 -16.66 0.54 0.75
CA GLU A 86 -18.07 0.64 1.10
C GLU A 86 -18.31 -0.27 2.31
N THR A 87 -19.00 0.23 3.33
CA THR A 87 -19.29 -0.47 4.59
C THR A 87 -20.75 -0.87 4.70
N GLU A 88 -21.05 -1.96 5.42
CA GLU A 88 -22.43 -2.42 5.61
C GLU A 88 -23.28 -1.41 6.39
N GLU A 89 -22.70 -0.76 7.39
CA GLU A 89 -23.30 0.33 8.15
C GLU A 89 -22.69 1.68 7.76
N PRO A 90 -23.41 2.80 7.91
CA PRO A 90 -22.87 4.13 7.68
C PRO A 90 -21.60 4.39 8.51
N ILE A 91 -20.61 5.01 7.89
CA ILE A 91 -19.32 5.37 8.50
C ILE A 91 -19.02 6.84 8.28
N THR A 92 -18.40 7.50 9.26
CA THR A 92 -17.87 8.86 9.12
C THR A 92 -16.34 8.84 9.08
N ALA A 93 -15.74 9.85 8.44
CA ALA A 93 -14.29 9.99 8.43
C ALA A 93 -13.70 10.14 9.84
N GLU A 94 -14.42 10.84 10.73
CA GLU A 94 -14.05 10.99 12.14
C GLU A 94 -14.12 9.66 12.89
N GLY A 95 -15.20 8.88 12.72
CA GLY A 95 -15.33 7.57 13.35
C GLY A 95 -14.26 6.59 12.85
N ALA A 96 -13.97 6.60 11.56
CA ALA A 96 -12.87 5.81 10.99
C ALA A 96 -11.51 6.21 11.59
N ARG A 97 -11.27 7.52 11.78
CA ARG A 97 -10.05 8.02 12.43
C ARG A 97 -9.90 7.50 13.84
N GLU A 98 -10.95 7.58 14.66
CA GLU A 98 -10.89 7.10 16.06
C GLU A 98 -10.54 5.61 16.14
N VAL A 99 -11.12 4.78 15.27
CA VAL A 99 -10.81 3.34 15.18
C VAL A 99 -9.36 3.11 14.78
N LEU A 100 -8.85 3.86 13.80
CA LEU A 100 -7.47 3.74 13.31
C LEU A 100 -6.43 4.24 14.31
N GLU A 101 -6.74 5.29 15.09
CA GLU A 101 -5.86 5.79 16.15
C GLU A 101 -5.71 4.79 17.30
N ALA A 102 -6.73 3.95 17.52
CA ALA A 102 -6.70 2.89 18.52
C ALA A 102 -6.04 1.58 18.01
N ALA A 103 -5.81 1.45 16.70
CA ALA A 103 -5.31 0.21 16.10
C ALA A 103 -3.79 0.07 16.26
N GLU A 104 -3.34 -1.12 16.69
CA GLU A 104 -1.90 -1.39 16.88
C GLU A 104 -1.12 -1.39 15.56
N GLY A 105 -0.02 -0.64 15.54
CA GLY A 105 0.87 -0.49 14.40
C GLY A 105 0.27 0.27 13.21
N ILE A 106 -0.77 1.06 13.49
CA ILE A 106 -1.24 2.15 12.64
C ILE A 106 -0.80 3.47 13.27
N LYS A 107 -0.31 4.38 12.42
CA LYS A 107 -0.01 5.76 12.79
C LYS A 107 -0.86 6.68 11.94
N VAL A 108 -1.84 7.34 12.55
CA VAL A 108 -2.66 8.32 11.83
C VAL A 108 -1.85 9.59 11.58
N VAL A 109 -1.63 9.91 10.30
CA VAL A 109 -1.00 11.14 9.82
C VAL A 109 -1.99 11.81 8.89
N ASP A 110 -2.90 12.59 9.45
CA ASP A 110 -3.98 13.19 8.65
C ASP A 110 -4.38 14.57 9.17
N ASP A 111 -3.60 15.56 8.73
CA ASP A 111 -3.86 16.98 8.90
C ASP A 111 -3.54 17.69 7.57
N PRO A 112 -4.48 17.65 6.60
CA PRO A 112 -4.29 18.27 5.30
C PRO A 112 -4.10 19.79 5.39
N ALA A 113 -4.65 20.46 6.40
CA ALA A 113 -4.50 21.91 6.60
C ALA A 113 -3.04 22.30 6.90
N SER A 114 -2.30 21.43 7.59
CA SER A 114 -0.86 21.59 7.82
C SER A 114 0.02 20.78 6.86
N LEU A 115 -0.54 20.27 5.75
CA LEU A 115 0.16 19.45 4.75
C LEU A 115 0.80 18.18 5.32
N LYS A 116 0.14 17.53 6.28
CA LYS A 116 0.56 16.25 6.86
C LYS A 116 -0.33 15.12 6.36
N TYR A 117 0.26 14.17 5.66
CA TYR A 117 -0.38 12.99 5.11
C TYR A 117 0.68 11.89 4.91
N PRO A 118 0.29 10.61 4.76
CA PRO A 118 1.23 9.52 4.55
C PRO A 118 2.02 9.73 3.26
N MET A 119 3.31 9.43 3.31
CA MET A 119 4.19 9.48 2.15
C MET A 119 5.22 8.35 2.21
N PRO A 120 5.63 7.78 1.06
CA PRO A 120 6.67 6.76 1.02
C PRO A 120 7.96 7.17 1.75
N LEU A 121 8.32 8.45 1.67
CA LEU A 121 9.51 9.00 2.30
C LEU A 121 9.44 8.93 3.84
N ASN A 122 8.26 9.19 4.41
CA ASN A 122 8.05 9.19 5.86
C ASN A 122 7.93 7.77 6.41
N ALA A 123 7.20 6.90 5.70
CA ALA A 123 6.95 5.53 6.09
C ALA A 123 8.19 4.63 5.99
N THR A 124 9.19 5.02 5.18
CA THR A 124 10.44 4.28 5.03
C THR A 124 11.16 4.10 6.37
N GLY A 125 11.46 2.85 6.71
CA GLY A 125 12.17 2.47 7.94
C GLY A 125 11.29 2.49 9.19
N GLN A 126 10.00 2.83 9.08
CA GLN A 126 9.07 2.82 10.20
C GLN A 126 8.43 1.44 10.35
N TYR A 127 8.12 1.08 11.60
CA TYR A 127 7.40 -0.16 11.91
C TYR A 127 5.90 -0.05 11.68
N ASP A 128 5.34 1.13 11.93
CA ASP A 128 3.90 1.39 11.78
C ASP A 128 3.55 1.80 10.35
N VAL A 129 2.32 1.49 9.94
CA VAL A 129 1.75 1.98 8.66
C VAL A 129 1.15 3.35 8.89
N GLU A 130 1.56 4.33 8.09
CA GLU A 130 0.95 5.65 8.11
C GLU A 130 -0.37 5.63 7.35
N VAL A 131 -1.45 6.13 7.96
CA VAL A 131 -2.78 6.24 7.35
C VAL A 131 -3.28 7.67 7.44
N GLY A 132 -3.89 8.17 6.38
CA GLY A 132 -4.48 9.50 6.36
C GLY A 132 -5.29 9.79 5.11
N ARG A 133 -5.54 11.06 4.83
CA ARG A 133 -6.46 11.50 3.76
C ARG A 133 -7.86 10.90 3.93
N LEU A 134 -8.28 10.67 5.17
CA LEU A 134 -9.58 10.11 5.50
C LEU A 134 -10.68 11.09 5.11
N ARG A 135 -11.65 10.62 4.34
CA ARG A 135 -12.79 11.41 3.88
C ARG A 135 -13.96 10.51 3.50
N GLN A 136 -15.16 11.06 3.61
CA GLN A 136 -16.35 10.43 3.07
C GLN A 136 -16.22 10.23 1.56
N SER A 137 -16.62 9.07 1.04
CA SER A 137 -16.66 8.86 -0.41
C SER A 137 -17.83 9.61 -1.03
N ILE A 138 -17.57 10.27 -2.15
CA ILE A 138 -18.62 10.89 -2.96
C ILE A 138 -19.44 9.82 -3.70
N VAL A 139 -18.84 8.66 -3.98
CA VAL A 139 -19.47 7.58 -4.76
C VAL A 139 -20.44 6.77 -3.90
N PHE A 140 -20.03 6.42 -2.68
CA PHE A 140 -20.79 5.54 -1.78
C PHE A 140 -21.52 6.28 -0.64
N GLY A 141 -21.47 7.61 -0.63
CA GLY A 141 -22.21 8.41 0.35
C GLY A 141 -21.82 8.11 1.79
N ASP A 142 -22.82 7.97 2.66
CA ASP A 142 -22.66 7.68 4.09
C ASP A 142 -22.10 6.28 4.39
N HIS A 143 -22.13 5.36 3.42
CA HIS A 143 -21.49 4.05 3.51
C HIS A 143 -20.04 4.04 2.98
N GLY A 144 -19.55 5.16 2.48
CA GLY A 144 -18.29 5.23 1.76
C GLY A 144 -17.14 5.88 2.52
N LEU A 145 -15.96 5.25 2.51
CA LEU A 145 -14.74 5.87 3.02
C LEU A 145 -13.62 5.81 1.99
N GLU A 146 -12.88 6.90 1.85
CA GLU A 146 -11.65 6.96 1.05
C GLU A 146 -10.48 7.40 1.92
N PHE A 147 -9.34 6.74 1.75
CA PHE A 147 -8.13 7.05 2.51
C PHE A 147 -6.88 6.68 1.71
N PHE A 148 -5.74 7.10 2.23
CA PHE A 148 -4.43 6.80 1.68
C PHE A 148 -3.57 6.22 2.78
N LEU A 149 -2.75 5.22 2.45
CA LEU A 149 -1.76 4.69 3.39
C LEU A 149 -0.37 4.63 2.77
N SER A 150 0.63 4.59 3.64
CA SER A 150 2.00 4.23 3.24
C SER A 150 2.70 3.44 4.32
N GLY A 151 3.37 2.36 3.92
CA GLY A 151 4.10 1.48 4.83
C GLY A 151 5.38 0.94 4.22
N ASP A 152 6.37 0.67 5.06
CA ASP A 152 7.61 0.01 4.65
C ASP A 152 7.34 -1.47 4.29
N GLN A 153 7.44 -1.80 2.99
CA GLN A 153 7.11 -3.16 2.55
C GLN A 153 8.13 -4.23 2.99
N LEU A 154 9.34 -3.85 3.40
CA LEU A 154 10.34 -4.80 3.90
C LEU A 154 10.17 -5.05 5.40
N LEU A 155 9.60 -4.10 6.14
CA LEU A 155 9.27 -4.24 7.56
C LEU A 155 7.85 -4.77 7.71
N ARG A 156 6.84 -3.90 7.85
CA ARG A 156 5.46 -4.33 8.07
C ARG A 156 4.95 -5.22 6.94
N GLY A 157 5.35 -4.94 5.70
CA GLY A 157 4.98 -5.78 4.56
C GLY A 157 5.64 -7.18 4.53
N ALA A 158 6.66 -7.44 5.35
CA ALA A 158 7.35 -8.73 5.34
C ALA A 158 7.98 -9.10 6.70
N ALA A 159 9.16 -8.57 7.03
CA ALA A 159 9.99 -9.07 8.12
C ALA A 159 9.35 -8.87 9.50
N LEU A 160 8.75 -7.70 9.75
CA LEU A 160 8.14 -7.39 11.05
C LEU A 160 6.91 -8.27 11.29
N ASN A 161 6.05 -8.44 10.29
CA ASN A 161 4.89 -9.34 10.40
C ASN A 161 5.34 -10.79 10.69
N ALA A 162 6.41 -11.28 10.06
CA ALA A 162 6.95 -12.61 10.34
C ALA A 162 7.45 -12.76 11.79
N VAL A 163 8.12 -11.74 12.33
CA VAL A 163 8.59 -11.73 13.73
C VAL A 163 7.40 -11.72 14.69
N ILE A 164 6.42 -10.83 14.48
CA ILE A 164 5.22 -10.73 15.33
C ILE A 164 4.47 -12.06 15.35
N ILE A 165 4.27 -12.71 14.20
CA ILE A 165 3.63 -14.03 14.13
C ILE A 165 4.43 -15.06 14.95
N GLY A 166 5.75 -15.04 14.85
CA GLY A 166 6.63 -15.92 15.62
C GLY A 166 6.50 -15.69 17.13
N GLU A 167 6.49 -14.44 17.57
CA GLU A 167 6.32 -14.06 18.98
C GLU A 167 4.96 -14.51 19.52
N GLN A 168 3.88 -14.27 18.77
CA GLN A 168 2.52 -14.70 19.14
C GLN A 168 2.41 -16.24 19.21
N ALA A 169 3.03 -16.95 18.25
CA ALA A 169 3.04 -18.40 18.25
C ALA A 169 3.81 -19.01 19.44
N VAL A 170 4.82 -18.31 19.97
CA VAL A 170 5.54 -18.72 21.19
C VAL A 170 4.74 -18.37 22.44
N ALA A 171 4.17 -17.17 22.51
CA ALA A 171 3.36 -16.71 23.65
C ALA A 171 2.12 -17.58 23.87
N GLY A 172 1.42 -17.98 22.79
CA GLY A 172 0.24 -18.85 22.86
C GLY A 172 0.53 -20.33 23.17
N ARG A 173 1.80 -20.72 23.33
CA ARG A 173 2.21 -22.07 23.76
C ARG A 173 2.50 -22.18 25.26
N ALA A 174 2.56 -21.05 25.98
CA ALA A 174 2.74 -20.99 27.43
C ALA A 174 1.37 -21.02 28.14
#